data_AF-A0A246B6W0-F1
#
_entry.id   AF-A0A246B6W0-F1
#
_cell.length_a   1.000
_cell.length_b   1.000
_cell.length_c   1.000
_cell.angle_alpha   90.00
_cell.angle_beta   90.00
_cell.angle_gamma   90.00
#
_symmetry.space_group_name_H-M   'P 1'
#
loop_
_entity.id
_entity.type
_entity.pdbx_description
1 polymer ?
#
loop_
_entity_poly.entity_id
_entity_poly.type
_entity_poly.pdbx_seq_one_letter_code
_entity_poly.pdbx_strand_id
1 'polypeptide(L)'
;MLISILAPGNTVRTLSEKSPNTHDVIFSISRAIFRTVTFTAERLFIFLILGVFLFKGLQKRNLKMSVPKIPTIILKSACVFFPFLVLCFGIFPSYYATGRIPPERTVNTVSFFFLISIVFSIQFYKDNFIEDENIHFKSIINYIPILLLLIIVTHPNDLRNNFYDLFSGRSLIFAKEMEERDQYLKSTPEEFVTVKKISVIPNTLLFKDISGDPTSFFNYYYARFYNKKSVSVHE
;
A
#
# COMPACT_ATOMS: atom_id res chain seq x y z
N MET A 1 -12.86 5.12 8.81
CA MET A 1 -12.61 6.15 7.77
C MET A 1 -12.92 7.57 8.24
N LEU A 2 -14.08 7.85 8.87
CA LEU A 2 -14.42 9.17 9.44
C LEU A 2 -13.34 9.76 10.37
N ILE A 3 -12.74 8.91 11.21
CA ILE A 3 -11.66 9.31 12.14
C ILE A 3 -10.41 9.82 11.40
N SER A 4 -10.13 9.29 10.20
CA SER A 4 -8.98 9.74 9.40
C SER A 4 -9.24 11.10 8.75
N ILE A 5 -10.48 11.36 8.30
CA ILE A 5 -10.84 12.66 7.69
C ILE A 5 -10.78 13.78 8.74
N LEU A 6 -11.15 13.49 9.99
CA LEU A 6 -11.13 14.45 11.09
C LEU A 6 -9.76 14.57 11.78
N ALA A 7 -8.75 13.81 11.33
CA ALA A 7 -7.43 13.85 11.95
C ALA A 7 -6.78 15.23 11.75
N PRO A 8 -6.24 15.89 12.81
CA PRO A 8 -5.74 17.27 12.73
C PRO A 8 -4.70 17.48 11.62
N GLY A 9 -3.80 16.50 11.44
CA GLY A 9 -2.78 16.55 10.39
C GLY A 9 -3.34 16.46 8.96
N ASN A 10 -4.50 15.82 8.78
CA ASN A 10 -5.16 15.78 7.48
C ASN A 10 -5.89 17.10 7.20
N THR A 11 -6.54 17.70 8.20
CA THR A 11 -7.15 19.04 8.07
C THR A 11 -6.12 20.09 7.66
N VAL A 12 -4.93 20.10 8.28
CA VAL A 12 -3.85 21.03 7.93
C VAL A 12 -3.35 20.78 6.49
N ARG A 13 -3.21 19.53 6.07
CA ARG A 13 -2.82 19.18 4.68
C ARG A 13 -3.87 19.60 3.66
N THR A 14 -5.15 19.40 3.96
CA THR A 14 -6.26 19.83 3.11
C THR A 14 -6.28 21.35 2.96
N LEU A 15 -5.94 22.09 4.01
CA LEU A 15 -5.81 23.55 3.98
C LEU A 15 -4.56 24.04 3.23
N SER A 16 -3.43 23.33 3.33
CA SER A 16 -2.16 23.72 2.69
C SER A 16 -2.07 23.31 1.21
N GLU A 17 -2.72 22.23 0.79
CA GLU A 17 -2.55 21.63 -0.54
C GLU A 17 -3.75 21.83 -1.48
N LYS A 18 -4.57 22.87 -1.27
CA LYS A 18 -5.81 23.21 -2.02
C LYS A 18 -5.87 22.65 -3.45
N SER A 19 -6.36 21.43 -3.59
CA SER A 19 -6.74 20.86 -4.87
C SER A 19 -8.14 21.39 -5.20
N PRO A 20 -8.43 21.78 -6.46
CA PRO A 20 -9.74 22.28 -6.84
C PRO A 20 -10.87 21.26 -6.61
N ASN A 21 -10.54 19.97 -6.51
CA ASN A 21 -11.51 18.88 -6.38
C ASN A 21 -11.61 18.31 -4.95
N THR A 22 -11.02 18.98 -3.97
CA THR A 22 -11.15 18.58 -2.56
C THR A 22 -12.62 18.60 -2.14
N HIS A 23 -13.08 17.54 -1.47
CA HIS A 23 -14.48 17.34 -1.05
C HIS A 23 -15.52 17.22 -2.18
N ASP A 24 -15.10 17.10 -3.45
CA ASP A 24 -16.01 16.74 -4.53
C ASP A 24 -16.30 15.24 -4.49
N VAL A 25 -17.54 14.89 -4.12
CA VAL A 25 -18.00 13.50 -3.97
C VAL A 25 -18.00 12.76 -5.31
N ILE A 26 -18.45 13.41 -6.39
CA ILE A 26 -18.60 12.77 -7.70
C ILE A 26 -17.21 12.51 -8.30
N PHE A 27 -16.32 13.51 -8.21
CA PHE A 27 -14.92 13.34 -8.58
C PHE A 27 -14.26 12.22 -7.78
N SER A 28 -14.50 12.19 -6.46
CA SER A 28 -13.84 11.20 -5.58
C SER A 28 -14.30 9.78 -5.84
N ILE A 29 -15.61 9.56 -6.06
CA ILE A 29 -16.17 8.25 -6.40
C ILE A 29 -15.63 7.79 -7.76
N SER A 30 -15.70 8.65 -8.79
CA SER A 30 -15.25 8.29 -10.14
C SER A 30 -13.76 7.95 -10.17
N ARG A 31 -12.91 8.72 -9.46
CA ARG A 31 -11.48 8.44 -9.35
C ARG A 31 -11.18 7.20 -8.52
N ALA A 32 -11.93 6.93 -7.46
CA ALA A 32 -11.78 5.71 -6.68
C ALA A 32 -12.12 4.46 -7.50
N ILE A 33 -13.22 4.49 -8.27
CA ILE A 33 -13.61 3.41 -9.19
C ILE A 33 -12.54 3.22 -10.27
N PHE A 34 -12.14 4.30 -10.95
CA PHE A 34 -11.12 4.22 -12.00
C PHE A 34 -9.78 3.68 -11.46
N ARG A 35 -9.37 4.12 -10.27
CA ARG A 35 -8.16 3.61 -9.62
C ARG A 35 -8.29 2.15 -9.22
N THR A 36 -9.48 1.72 -8.80
CA THR A 36 -9.77 0.31 -8.49
C THR A 36 -9.61 -0.55 -9.73
N VAL A 37 -10.23 -0.14 -10.84
CA VAL A 37 -10.13 -0.86 -12.12
C VAL A 37 -8.70 -0.92 -12.63
N THR A 38 -7.98 0.20 -12.66
CA THR A 38 -6.58 0.23 -13.13
C THR A 38 -5.66 -0.60 -12.23
N PHE A 39 -5.79 -0.48 -10.90
CA PHE A 39 -5.01 -1.27 -9.95
C PHE A 39 -5.25 -2.77 -10.12
N THR A 40 -6.51 -3.18 -10.30
CA THR A 40 -6.87 -4.58 -10.57
C THR A 40 -6.35 -5.05 -11.91
N ALA A 41 -6.50 -4.26 -12.97
CA ALA A 41 -6.05 -4.63 -14.32
C ALA A 41 -4.52 -4.82 -14.38
N GLU A 42 -3.76 -3.89 -13.79
CA GLU A 42 -2.30 -3.96 -13.68
C GLU A 42 -1.81 -5.24 -12.97
N ARG A 43 -2.64 -5.82 -12.09
CA ARG A 43 -2.28 -6.95 -11.21
C ARG A 43 -3.16 -8.18 -11.45
N LEU A 44 -3.94 -8.21 -12.53
CA LEU A 44 -4.96 -9.22 -12.77
C LEU A 44 -4.36 -10.63 -12.77
N PHE A 45 -3.23 -10.81 -13.46
CA PHE A 45 -2.52 -12.07 -13.48
C PHE A 45 -2.18 -12.54 -12.06
N ILE A 46 -1.53 -11.69 -11.25
CA ILE A 46 -1.15 -12.02 -9.87
C ILE A 46 -2.39 -12.48 -9.06
N PHE A 47 -3.51 -11.77 -9.18
CA PHE A 47 -4.73 -12.14 -8.45
C PHE A 47 -5.37 -13.45 -8.93
N LEU A 48 -5.37 -13.74 -10.23
CA LEU A 48 -5.86 -15.02 -10.76
C LEU A 48 -5.04 -16.19 -10.20
N ILE A 49 -3.72 -16.03 -10.14
CA ILE A 49 -2.81 -17.08 -9.66
C ILE A 49 -2.96 -17.27 -8.16
N LEU A 50 -2.99 -16.16 -7.40
CA LEU A 50 -3.24 -16.19 -5.98
C LEU A 50 -4.60 -16.84 -5.69
N GLY A 51 -5.63 -16.52 -6.48
CA GLY A 51 -6.95 -17.13 -6.39
C GLY A 51 -6.94 -18.64 -6.56
N VAL A 52 -6.24 -19.17 -7.57
CA VAL A 52 -6.09 -20.63 -7.78
C VAL A 52 -5.39 -21.30 -6.59
N PHE A 53 -4.33 -20.68 -6.07
CA PHE A 53 -3.61 -21.21 -4.92
C PHE A 53 -4.40 -21.20 -3.64
N LEU A 54 -5.02 -20.07 -3.34
CA LEU A 54 -5.89 -19.92 -2.19
C LEU A 54 -7.01 -20.94 -2.27
N PHE A 55 -7.64 -21.10 -3.44
CA PHE A 55 -8.70 -22.08 -3.63
C PHE A 55 -8.22 -23.51 -3.30
N LYS A 56 -7.08 -23.95 -3.86
CA LYS A 56 -6.51 -25.28 -3.55
C LYS A 56 -6.12 -25.45 -2.08
N GLY A 57 -5.51 -24.42 -1.48
CA GLY A 57 -5.11 -24.43 -0.08
C GLY A 57 -6.31 -24.51 0.87
N LEU A 58 -7.40 -23.82 0.50
CA LEU A 58 -8.65 -23.77 1.25
C LEU A 58 -9.52 -25.03 1.03
N GLN A 59 -9.41 -25.70 -0.12
CA GLN A 59 -10.09 -26.98 -0.38
C GLN A 59 -9.75 -28.04 0.68
N LYS A 60 -8.50 -28.05 1.16
CA LYS A 60 -8.04 -28.96 2.23
C LYS A 60 -8.54 -28.62 3.63
N ARG A 61 -9.31 -27.54 3.80
CA ARG A 61 -9.78 -27.06 5.11
C ARG A 61 -11.28 -27.23 5.28
N ASN A 62 -11.66 -27.84 6.40
CA ASN A 62 -13.05 -27.97 6.85
C ASN A 62 -13.45 -26.77 7.71
N LEU A 63 -13.50 -25.60 7.09
CA LEU A 63 -14.17 -24.44 7.67
C LEU A 63 -15.59 -24.41 7.11
N LYS A 64 -16.60 -24.15 7.94
CA LYS A 64 -17.98 -23.96 7.49
C LYS A 64 -18.44 -22.58 7.89
N MET A 65 -18.72 -21.73 6.89
CA MET A 65 -19.33 -20.42 7.10
C MET A 65 -20.85 -20.52 6.96
N SER A 66 -21.59 -19.91 7.88
CA SER A 66 -23.06 -19.91 7.83
C SER A 66 -23.58 -18.95 6.75
N VAL A 67 -24.62 -19.36 6.03
CA VAL A 67 -25.31 -18.52 5.04
C VAL A 67 -26.36 -17.65 5.72
N PRO A 68 -26.33 -16.31 5.56
CA PRO A 68 -27.44 -15.47 5.96
C PRO A 68 -28.66 -15.71 5.05
N LYS A 69 -29.88 -15.51 5.56
CA LYS A 69 -31.14 -15.69 4.80
C LYS A 69 -31.30 -14.59 3.73
N ILE A 70 -30.54 -14.68 2.64
CA ILE A 70 -30.48 -13.72 1.53
C ILE A 70 -30.52 -14.51 0.21
N PRO A 71 -31.15 -13.99 -0.86
CA PRO A 71 -31.15 -14.65 -2.16
C PRO A 71 -29.75 -15.07 -2.64
N THR A 72 -29.63 -16.31 -3.11
CA THR A 72 -28.37 -16.92 -3.56
C THR A 72 -27.64 -16.08 -4.60
N ILE A 73 -28.37 -15.44 -5.52
CA ILE A 73 -27.77 -14.57 -6.54
C ILE A 73 -27.06 -13.36 -5.93
N ILE A 74 -27.67 -12.73 -4.93
CA ILE A 74 -27.12 -11.58 -4.23
C ILE A 74 -25.86 -12.00 -3.47
N LEU A 75 -25.86 -13.17 -2.83
CA LEU A 75 -24.69 -13.69 -2.13
C LEU A 75 -23.53 -14.02 -3.07
N LYS A 76 -23.81 -14.67 -4.21
CA LYS A 76 -22.78 -14.95 -5.23
C LYS A 76 -22.17 -13.65 -5.77
N SER A 77 -23.01 -12.66 -6.09
CA SER A 77 -22.53 -11.33 -6.51
C SER A 77 -21.72 -10.65 -5.40
N ALA A 78 -22.16 -10.73 -4.14
CA ALA A 78 -21.43 -10.15 -3.02
C ALA A 78 -20.03 -10.77 -2.87
N CYS A 79 -19.86 -12.08 -3.01
CA CYS A 79 -18.53 -12.71 -2.99
C CYS A 79 -17.59 -12.16 -4.06
N VAL A 80 -18.12 -11.87 -5.26
CA VAL A 80 -17.31 -11.35 -6.36
C VAL A 80 -17.00 -9.87 -6.14
N PHE A 81 -17.98 -9.05 -5.76
CA PHE A 81 -17.82 -7.60 -5.68
C PHE A 81 -17.24 -7.10 -4.37
N PHE A 82 -17.38 -7.83 -3.26
CA PHE A 82 -16.95 -7.40 -1.94
C PHE A 82 -15.46 -6.99 -1.88
N PRO A 83 -14.51 -7.76 -2.44
CA PRO A 83 -13.12 -7.33 -2.46
C PRO A 83 -12.93 -5.99 -3.18
N PHE A 84 -13.57 -5.79 -4.32
CA PHE A 84 -13.45 -4.54 -5.08
C PHE A 84 -14.08 -3.36 -4.34
N LEU A 85 -15.14 -3.59 -3.56
CA LEU A 85 -15.68 -2.57 -2.66
C LEU A 85 -14.68 -2.19 -1.58
N VAL A 86 -13.99 -3.17 -0.95
CA VAL A 86 -12.93 -2.88 0.04
C VAL A 86 -11.85 -1.98 -0.57
N LEU A 87 -11.43 -2.26 -1.81
CA LEU A 87 -10.41 -1.47 -2.49
C LEU A 87 -10.91 -0.06 -2.83
N CYS A 88 -12.12 0.05 -3.38
CA CYS A 88 -12.74 1.31 -3.76
C CYS A 88 -12.97 2.22 -2.53
N PHE A 89 -13.54 1.68 -1.46
CA PHE A 89 -13.72 2.42 -0.20
C PHE A 89 -12.39 2.76 0.45
N GLY A 90 -11.38 1.90 0.36
CA GLY A 90 -10.04 2.17 0.88
C GLY A 90 -9.37 3.39 0.23
N ILE A 91 -9.58 3.57 -1.08
CA ILE A 91 -8.96 4.64 -1.89
C ILE A 91 -9.77 5.94 -1.83
N PHE A 92 -11.09 5.86 -1.72
CA PHE A 92 -12.00 7.00 -1.73
C PHE A 92 -11.62 8.14 -0.76
N PRO A 93 -11.27 7.89 0.52
CA PRO A 93 -10.93 8.96 1.46
C PRO A 93 -9.79 9.86 1.01
N SER A 94 -8.80 9.33 0.28
CA SER A 94 -7.69 10.14 -0.21
C SER A 94 -8.15 11.12 -1.28
N TYR A 95 -8.95 10.68 -2.25
CA TYR A 95 -9.52 11.59 -3.25
C TYR A 95 -10.48 12.60 -2.60
N TYR A 96 -11.29 12.17 -1.63
CA TYR A 96 -12.24 13.07 -0.97
C TYR A 96 -11.55 14.12 -0.08
N ALA A 97 -10.50 13.74 0.65
CA ALA A 97 -9.83 14.64 1.59
C ALA A 97 -8.79 15.55 0.94
N THR A 98 -8.11 15.10 -0.13
CA THR A 98 -7.01 15.86 -0.74
C THR A 98 -7.18 16.12 -2.24
N GLY A 99 -8.18 15.53 -2.89
CA GLY A 99 -8.38 15.63 -4.34
C GLY A 99 -7.28 14.96 -5.16
N ARG A 100 -6.47 14.08 -4.55
CA ARG A 100 -5.25 13.49 -5.15
C ARG A 100 -5.18 11.98 -4.92
N ILE A 101 -4.26 11.34 -5.64
CA ILE A 101 -3.97 9.91 -5.49
C ILE A 101 -3.54 9.59 -4.04
N PRO A 102 -3.99 8.46 -3.45
CA PRO A 102 -3.50 8.03 -2.16
C PRO A 102 -1.98 7.87 -2.17
N PRO A 103 -1.29 8.20 -1.05
CA PRO A 103 0.12 7.87 -0.93
C PRO A 103 0.32 6.35 -0.93
N GLU A 104 1.46 5.87 -1.41
CA GLU A 104 1.76 4.43 -1.56
C GLU A 104 1.54 3.62 -0.27
N ARG A 105 1.85 4.19 0.91
CA ARG A 105 1.55 3.54 2.20
C ARG A 105 0.06 3.21 2.38
N THR A 106 -0.82 4.10 1.93
CA THR A 106 -2.28 3.90 1.96
C THR A 106 -2.67 2.83 0.96
N VAL A 107 -2.09 2.84 -0.25
CA VAL A 107 -2.31 1.79 -1.26
C VAL A 107 -1.92 0.43 -0.70
N ASN A 108 -0.78 0.31 -0.02
CA ASN A 108 -0.32 -0.93 0.60
C ASN A 108 -1.28 -1.43 1.69
N THR A 109 -1.72 -0.55 2.59
CA THR A 109 -2.70 -0.91 3.63
C THR A 109 -4.02 -1.38 3.03
N VAL A 110 -4.55 -0.67 2.03
CA VAL A 110 -5.79 -1.05 1.35
C VAL A 110 -5.63 -2.38 0.61
N SER A 111 -4.47 -2.58 -0.04
CA SER A 111 -4.13 -3.83 -0.74
C SER A 111 -4.08 -5.03 0.22
N PHE A 112 -3.59 -4.84 1.44
CA PHE A 112 -3.59 -5.88 2.46
C PHE A 112 -5.02 -6.32 2.83
N PHE A 113 -5.92 -5.37 3.11
CA PHE A 113 -7.32 -5.68 3.38
C PHE A 113 -8.05 -6.27 2.17
N PHE A 114 -7.70 -5.82 0.97
CA PHE A 114 -8.17 -6.40 -0.28
C PHE A 114 -7.79 -7.89 -0.40
N LEU A 115 -6.53 -8.25 -0.14
CA LEU A 115 -6.10 -9.66 -0.17
C LEU A 115 -6.84 -10.51 0.87
N ILE A 116 -7.00 -9.99 2.10
CA ILE A 116 -7.78 -10.67 3.14
C ILE A 116 -9.23 -10.89 2.67
N SER A 117 -9.85 -9.87 2.08
CA SER A 117 -11.23 -9.95 1.59
C SER A 117 -11.39 -10.96 0.44
N ILE A 118 -10.37 -11.14 -0.42
CA ILE A 118 -10.34 -12.20 -1.43
C ILE A 118 -10.35 -13.57 -0.76
N VAL A 119 -9.50 -13.79 0.25
CA VAL A 119 -9.44 -15.08 0.97
C VAL A 119 -10.80 -15.44 1.57
N PHE A 120 -11.43 -14.49 2.28
CA PHE A 120 -12.76 -14.70 2.85
C PHE A 120 -13.83 -14.92 1.78
N SER A 121 -13.77 -14.18 0.67
CA SER A 121 -14.75 -14.31 -0.41
C SER A 121 -14.65 -15.67 -1.11
N ILE A 122 -13.43 -16.16 -1.34
CA ILE A 122 -13.18 -17.50 -1.91
C ILE A 122 -13.65 -18.58 -0.93
N GLN A 123 -13.29 -18.47 0.35
CA GLN A 123 -13.69 -19.44 1.38
C GLN A 123 -15.21 -19.51 1.52
N PHE A 124 -15.88 -18.36 1.62
CA PHE A 124 -17.33 -18.29 1.71
C PHE A 124 -18.00 -18.85 0.45
N TYR A 125 -17.46 -18.54 -0.74
CA TYR A 125 -18.01 -19.05 -1.99
C TYR A 125 -17.91 -20.58 -2.06
N LYS A 126 -16.75 -21.13 -1.67
CA LYS A 126 -16.50 -22.57 -1.60
C LYS A 126 -17.50 -23.27 -0.68
N ASP A 127 -17.61 -22.83 0.57
CA ASP A 127 -18.40 -23.53 1.60
C ASP A 127 -19.91 -23.56 1.30
N ASN A 128 -20.40 -22.61 0.50
CA ASN A 128 -21.83 -22.40 0.33
C ASN A 128 -22.36 -22.66 -1.08
N PHE A 129 -21.49 -22.70 -2.09
CA PHE A 129 -21.91 -22.85 -3.49
C PHE A 129 -21.17 -23.94 -4.26
N ILE A 130 -20.13 -24.54 -3.69
CA ILE A 130 -19.41 -25.65 -4.31
C ILE A 130 -19.81 -26.92 -3.59
N GLU A 131 -20.56 -27.78 -4.28
CA GLU A 131 -21.06 -29.05 -3.74
C GLU A 131 -20.02 -30.18 -3.86
N ASP A 132 -19.11 -30.09 -4.84
CA ASP A 132 -18.05 -31.07 -5.06
C ASP A 132 -16.74 -30.61 -4.41
N GLU A 133 -16.34 -31.32 -3.35
CA GLU A 133 -15.09 -31.07 -2.64
C GLU A 133 -13.84 -31.43 -3.46
N ASN A 134 -13.96 -32.09 -4.62
CA ASN A 134 -12.86 -32.60 -5.43
C ASN A 134 -12.80 -31.98 -6.84
N ILE A 135 -12.78 -30.64 -6.92
CA ILE A 135 -12.44 -29.97 -8.18
C ILE A 135 -11.00 -30.31 -8.58
N HIS A 136 -10.86 -31.17 -9.59
CA HIS A 136 -9.56 -31.56 -10.14
C HIS A 136 -9.06 -30.50 -11.14
N PHE A 137 -8.06 -29.72 -10.72
CA PHE A 137 -7.34 -28.84 -11.64
C PHE A 137 -6.49 -29.68 -12.60
N LYS A 138 -6.48 -29.33 -13.90
CA LYS A 138 -5.55 -29.93 -14.87
C LYS A 138 -4.10 -29.80 -14.37
N SER A 139 -3.28 -30.84 -14.60
CA SER A 139 -1.88 -30.90 -14.13
C SER A 139 -1.07 -29.65 -14.53
N ILE A 140 -1.34 -29.08 -15.70
CA ILE A 140 -0.66 -27.86 -16.20
C ILE A 140 -0.82 -26.64 -15.27
N ILE A 141 -1.93 -26.54 -14.53
CA ILE A 141 -2.21 -25.43 -13.60
C ILE A 141 -1.28 -25.48 -12.37
N ASN A 142 -0.69 -26.63 -12.05
CA ASN A 142 0.28 -26.76 -10.96
C ASN A 142 1.62 -26.09 -11.28
N TYR A 143 1.97 -25.94 -12.56
CA TYR A 143 3.24 -25.36 -12.99
C TYR A 143 3.17 -23.84 -13.19
N ILE A 144 1.96 -23.29 -13.41
CA ILE A 144 1.71 -21.85 -13.55
C ILE A 144 2.36 -21.06 -12.39
N PRO A 145 2.15 -21.43 -11.12
CA PRO A 145 2.85 -20.82 -10.00
C PRO A 145 4.37 -20.78 -10.05
N ILE A 146 4.98 -21.88 -10.48
CA ILE A 146 6.43 -22.03 -10.50
C ILE A 146 6.99 -21.05 -11.54
N LEU A 147 6.34 -20.99 -12.71
CA LEU A 147 6.68 -20.03 -13.76
C LEU A 147 6.57 -18.57 -13.27
N LEU A 148 5.59 -18.26 -12.42
CA LEU A 148 5.38 -16.89 -11.94
C LEU A 148 6.28 -16.51 -10.79
N LEU A 149 6.58 -17.45 -9.89
CA LEU A 149 7.65 -17.26 -8.92
C LEU A 149 8.95 -16.96 -9.65
N LEU A 150 9.20 -17.66 -10.77
CA LEU A 150 10.36 -17.39 -11.63
C LEU A 150 10.30 -15.98 -12.24
N ILE A 151 9.15 -15.55 -12.77
CA ILE A 151 8.96 -14.17 -13.29
C ILE A 151 9.15 -13.11 -12.19
N ILE A 152 8.64 -13.35 -10.98
CA ILE A 152 8.81 -12.45 -9.83
C ILE A 152 10.28 -12.41 -9.39
N VAL A 153 11.04 -13.49 -9.50
CA VAL A 153 12.46 -13.46 -9.13
C VAL A 153 13.31 -12.81 -10.22
N THR A 154 12.98 -13.00 -11.50
CA THR A 154 13.79 -12.51 -12.63
C THR A 154 13.50 -11.07 -13.04
N HIS A 155 12.25 -10.61 -12.92
CA HIS A 155 11.88 -9.26 -13.32
C HIS A 155 12.15 -8.28 -12.17
N PRO A 156 12.80 -7.11 -12.41
CA PRO A 156 12.91 -6.06 -11.41
C PRO A 156 11.54 -5.72 -10.81
N ASN A 157 11.41 -5.85 -9.49
CA ASN A 157 10.22 -5.49 -8.74
C ASN A 157 10.57 -5.13 -7.30
N ASP A 158 9.58 -4.62 -6.58
CA ASP A 158 9.73 -4.16 -5.20
C ASP A 158 10.17 -5.26 -4.24
N LEU A 159 9.77 -6.53 -4.47
CA LEU A 159 10.18 -7.66 -3.64
C LEU A 159 11.68 -7.94 -3.77
N ARG A 160 12.20 -7.94 -5.00
CA ARG A 160 13.65 -8.09 -5.25
C ARG A 160 14.43 -6.93 -4.64
N ASN A 161 13.93 -5.70 -4.78
CA ASN A 161 14.54 -4.52 -4.17
C ASN A 161 14.53 -4.62 -2.63
N ASN A 162 13.45 -5.14 -2.04
CA ASN A 162 13.36 -5.41 -0.60
C ASN A 162 14.43 -6.38 -0.10
N PHE A 163 14.57 -7.52 -0.77
CA PHE A 163 15.61 -8.48 -0.40
C PHE A 163 17.01 -7.92 -0.64
N TYR A 164 17.20 -7.18 -1.73
CA TYR A 164 18.47 -6.54 -2.02
C TYR A 164 18.88 -5.57 -0.89
N ASP A 165 18.00 -4.64 -0.49
CA ASP A 165 18.32 -3.67 0.56
C ASP A 165 18.51 -4.30 1.95
N LEU A 166 17.85 -5.44 2.21
CA LEU A 166 18.02 -6.19 3.46
C LEU A 166 19.37 -6.93 3.49
N PHE A 167 19.72 -7.64 2.42
CA PHE A 167 20.93 -8.46 2.37
C PHE A 167 22.20 -7.69 2.01
N SER A 168 22.09 -6.57 1.29
CA SER A 168 23.24 -5.76 0.90
C SER A 168 23.79 -4.88 2.04
N GLY A 169 23.16 -4.87 3.22
CA GLY A 169 23.53 -4.01 4.34
C GLY A 169 23.19 -2.52 4.15
N ARG A 170 22.54 -2.14 3.04
CA ARG A 170 22.14 -0.75 2.75
C ARG A 170 21.23 -0.18 3.85
N SER A 171 20.30 -1.01 4.33
CA SER A 171 19.40 -0.64 5.42
C SER A 171 20.15 -0.34 6.73
N LEU A 172 21.24 -1.06 7.01
CA LEU A 172 22.07 -0.84 8.20
C LEU A 172 22.86 0.47 8.09
N ILE A 173 23.43 0.75 6.92
CA ILE A 173 24.16 2.01 6.67
C ILE A 173 23.21 3.19 6.83
N PHE A 174 22.04 3.14 6.19
CA PHE A 174 21.02 4.18 6.31
C PHE A 174 20.59 4.41 7.76
N ALA A 175 20.36 3.35 8.52
CA ALA A 175 19.96 3.45 9.92
C ALA A 175 21.02 4.18 10.77
N LYS A 176 22.30 3.83 10.58
CA LYS A 176 23.41 4.49 11.27
C LYS A 176 23.51 5.97 10.91
N GLU A 177 23.49 6.31 9.62
CA GLU A 177 23.57 7.71 9.17
C GLU A 177 22.40 8.56 9.68
N MET A 178 21.20 7.98 9.74
CA MET A 178 20.03 8.64 10.30
C MET A 178 20.13 8.86 11.81
N GLU A 179 20.65 7.88 12.54
CA GLU A 179 20.87 7.98 13.99
C GLU A 179 21.96 9.03 14.32
N GLU A 180 23.09 8.99 13.62
CA GLU A 180 24.17 9.97 13.76
C GLU A 180 23.65 11.40 13.49
N ARG A 181 22.86 11.57 12.43
CA ARG A 181 22.27 12.86 12.10
C ARG A 181 21.24 13.34 13.12
N ASP A 182 20.37 12.44 13.61
CA ASP A 182 19.39 12.77 14.66
C ASP A 182 20.09 13.21 15.95
N GLN A 183 21.14 12.49 16.36
CA GLN A 183 21.97 12.85 17.51
C GLN A 183 22.63 14.22 17.32
N TYR A 184 23.21 14.49 16.14
CA TYR A 184 23.83 15.78 15.83
C TYR A 184 22.81 16.93 15.88
N LEU A 185 21.66 16.78 15.23
CA LEU A 185 20.61 17.81 15.19
C LEU A 185 20.02 18.14 16.57
N LYS A 186 19.94 17.15 17.46
CA LYS A 186 19.48 17.32 18.86
C LYS A 186 20.53 17.98 19.75
N SER A 187 21.80 17.66 19.56
CA SER A 187 22.89 18.10 20.44
C SER A 187 23.50 19.45 20.03
N THR A 188 23.46 19.80 18.74
CA THR A 188 24.07 21.05 18.28
C THR A 188 23.30 22.27 18.81
N PRO A 189 23.97 23.28 19.38
CA PRO A 189 23.32 24.53 19.79
C PRO A 189 23.05 25.47 18.60
N GLU A 190 23.65 25.21 17.44
CA GLU A 190 23.52 26.07 16.25
C GLU A 190 22.07 26.14 15.76
N GLU A 191 21.66 27.34 15.31
CA GLU A 191 20.33 27.58 14.75
C GLU A 191 20.28 27.38 13.22
N PHE A 192 21.40 27.60 12.53
CA PHE A 192 21.57 27.39 11.10
C PHE A 192 22.47 26.18 10.89
N VAL A 193 21.86 25.01 10.69
CA VAL A 193 22.59 23.74 10.71
C VAL A 193 22.76 23.20 9.30
N THR A 194 23.96 22.73 8.98
CA THR A 194 24.23 22.00 7.74
C THR A 194 24.54 20.55 8.08
N VAL A 195 23.81 19.61 7.49
CA VAL A 195 24.02 18.17 7.72
C VAL A 195 24.63 17.50 6.49
N LYS A 196 25.43 16.46 6.72
CA LYS A 196 25.97 15.63 5.64
C LYS A 196 24.83 14.89 4.94
N LYS A 197 24.85 14.79 3.61
CA LYS A 197 23.87 14.01 2.82
C LYS A 197 23.93 12.52 3.19
N ILE A 198 22.76 11.85 3.23
CA ILE A 198 22.71 10.39 3.39
C ILE A 198 23.31 9.75 2.14
N SER A 199 24.25 8.84 2.32
CA SER A 199 24.96 8.19 1.21
C SER A 199 24.11 7.13 0.52
N VAL A 200 23.27 6.42 1.28
CA VAL A 200 22.47 5.29 0.81
C VAL A 200 21.03 5.43 1.28
N ILE A 201 20.10 5.59 0.34
CA ILE A 201 18.66 5.46 0.62
C ILE A 201 18.21 4.06 0.14
N PRO A 202 17.67 3.19 1.02
CA PRO A 202 17.06 1.93 0.61
C PRO A 202 15.87 2.19 -0.31
N ASN A 203 15.75 1.43 -1.39
CA ASN A 203 14.62 1.49 -2.31
C ASN A 203 13.29 1.11 -1.64
N THR A 204 13.36 0.30 -0.57
CA THR A 204 12.20 -0.08 0.25
C THR A 204 11.60 1.08 1.03
N LEU A 205 12.42 2.08 1.35
CA LEU A 205 12.02 3.23 2.11
C LEU A 205 11.60 4.31 1.13
N LEU A 206 10.31 4.68 1.17
CA LEU A 206 9.78 5.85 0.48
C LEU A 206 10.23 7.14 1.18
N PHE A 207 11.55 7.30 1.29
CA PHE A 207 12.23 8.37 2.00
C PHE A 207 12.81 9.37 1.00
N LYS A 208 12.65 10.65 1.31
CA LYS A 208 13.27 11.74 0.56
C LYS A 208 14.01 12.62 1.56
N ASP A 209 15.32 12.74 1.32
CA ASP A 209 16.22 13.47 2.20
C ASP A 209 16.04 15.00 2.08
N ILE A 210 16.70 15.73 2.98
CA ILE A 210 16.91 17.17 2.91
C ILE A 210 17.49 17.53 1.53
N SER A 211 16.93 18.57 0.91
CA SER A 211 17.33 19.02 -0.42
C SER A 211 18.40 20.11 -0.32
N GLY A 212 19.22 20.26 -1.36
CA GLY A 212 20.06 21.44 -1.54
C GLY A 212 19.25 22.72 -1.81
N ASP A 213 17.99 22.56 -2.24
CA ASP A 213 17.06 23.68 -2.43
C ASP A 213 16.57 24.20 -1.06
N PRO A 214 16.89 25.46 -0.70
CA PRO A 214 16.50 26.04 0.58
C PRO A 214 14.98 26.25 0.72
N THR A 215 14.22 26.23 -0.38
CA THR A 215 12.75 26.33 -0.37
C THR A 215 12.05 24.97 -0.26
N SER A 216 12.82 23.88 -0.19
CA SER A 216 12.29 22.53 -0.05
C SER A 216 11.45 22.38 1.21
N PHE A 217 10.25 21.82 1.05
CA PHE A 217 9.35 21.56 2.17
C PHE A 217 9.98 20.61 3.21
N PHE A 218 10.86 19.70 2.79
CA PHE A 218 11.55 18.79 3.72
C PHE A 218 12.48 19.55 4.66
N ASN A 219 13.25 20.51 4.13
CA ASN A 219 14.16 21.34 4.91
C ASN A 219 13.39 22.12 5.98
N TYR A 220 12.24 22.68 5.60
CA TYR A 220 11.32 23.37 6.53
C TYR A 220 10.84 22.45 7.66
N TYR A 221 10.36 21.24 7.35
CA TYR A 221 9.88 20.32 8.39
C TYR A 221 11.00 19.82 9.29
N TYR A 222 12.19 19.57 8.76
CA TYR A 222 13.35 19.22 9.57
C TYR A 222 13.71 20.36 10.53
N ALA A 223 13.83 21.59 10.02
CA ALA A 223 14.12 22.75 10.85
C ALA A 223 13.07 22.93 11.96
N ARG A 224 11.79 22.82 11.61
CA ARG A 224 10.69 22.93 12.57
C ARG A 224 10.71 21.80 13.62
N PHE A 225 10.99 20.57 13.23
CA PHE A 225 11.01 19.42 14.14
C PHE A 225 12.12 19.53 15.19
N TYR A 226 13.32 19.95 14.77
CA TYR A 226 14.49 20.10 15.66
C TYR A 226 14.62 21.52 16.26
N ASN A 227 13.60 22.37 16.11
CA ASN A 227 13.59 23.76 16.58
C ASN A 227 14.81 24.58 16.10
N LYS A 228 15.15 24.46 14.82
CA LYS A 228 16.23 25.18 14.13
C LYS A 228 15.66 26.27 13.22
N LYS A 229 16.44 27.32 12.95
CA LYS A 229 16.06 28.36 11.97
C LYS A 229 16.16 27.85 10.54
N SER A 230 17.18 27.06 10.24
CA SER A 230 17.30 26.38 8.95
C SER A 230 18.08 25.08 9.06
N VAL A 231 17.75 24.13 8.19
CA VAL A 231 18.54 22.92 7.98
C VAL A 231 18.78 22.78 6.48
N SER A 232 20.06 22.66 6.10
CA SER A 232 20.50 22.42 4.72
C SER A 232 21.40 21.20 4.64
N VAL A 233 21.63 20.72 3.42
CA VAL A 233 22.51 19.58 3.17
C VAL A 233 23.80 20.04 2.48
N HIS A 234 24.94 19.45 2.85
CA HIS A 234 26.19 19.53 2.10
C HIS A 234 26.58 18.16 1.53
N GLU A 235 27.37 18.17 0.45
CA GLU A 235 27.90 16.96 -0.19
C GLU A 235 28.86 16.18 0.71
#